data_AF-A0A355EIY9-F1
#
_entry.id   AF-A0A355EIY9-F1
#
_cell.length_a   1.000
_cell.length_b   1.000
_cell.length_c   1.000
_cell.angle_alpha   90.00
_cell.angle_beta   90.00
_cell.angle_gamma   90.00
#
_symmetry.space_group_name_H-M   'P 1'
#
loop_
_entity.id
_entity.type
_entity.pdbx_description
1 polymer ?
#
loop_
_entity_poly.entity_id
_entity_poly.type
_entity_poly.pdbx_seq_one_letter_code
_entity_poly.pdbx_strand_id
1 'polypeptide(L)'
;MRTDKTASTEDMFDFFVQLHLTERCNLSCTHCYQEERVMTEMGLPEIDGALRDISDTIGQWSDTYEIPFTTSFNVTGGEPLLRKDLPEILQRISAHNFKSYLLT
;
A
#
# COMPACT_ATOMS: atom_id res chain seq x y z
N MET A 1 34.50 -16.25 -0.61
CA MET A 1 34.33 -15.46 0.64
C MET A 1 33.45 -14.27 0.26
N ARG A 2 32.12 -14.45 0.30
CA ARG A 2 31.15 -13.39 0.01
C ARG A 2 31.06 -12.53 1.27
N THR A 3 31.45 -11.27 1.15
CA THR A 3 31.32 -10.30 2.25
C THR A 3 29.85 -9.92 2.39
N ASP A 4 29.27 -10.26 3.55
CA ASP A 4 28.02 -9.68 4.04
C ASP A 4 28.19 -8.16 4.13
N LYS A 5 27.59 -7.42 3.20
CA LYS A 5 27.35 -5.99 3.36
C LYS A 5 25.97 -5.84 3.98
N THR A 6 25.91 -5.68 5.29
CA THR A 6 24.73 -5.10 5.95
C THR A 6 24.47 -3.73 5.34
N ALA A 7 23.39 -3.61 4.57
CA ALA A 7 22.99 -2.35 3.96
C ALA A 7 22.71 -1.31 5.07
N SER A 8 23.42 -0.19 5.01
CA SER A 8 23.08 1.01 5.79
C SER A 8 21.77 1.58 5.28
N THR A 9 20.98 2.21 6.17
CA THR A 9 19.70 2.88 5.83
C THR A 9 19.80 3.96 4.75
N GLU A 10 21.01 4.37 4.35
CA GLU A 10 21.27 5.38 3.30
C GLU A 10 21.20 4.81 1.87
N ASP A 11 21.12 3.48 1.69
CA ASP A 11 21.13 2.83 0.37
C ASP A 11 19.77 2.19 -0.03
N MET A 12 18.71 2.41 0.74
CA MET A 12 17.38 1.83 0.46
C MET A 12 16.58 2.71 -0.50
N PHE A 13 15.97 2.09 -1.51
CA PHE A 13 15.10 2.79 -2.47
C PHE A 13 13.67 2.86 -1.95
N ASP A 14 13.08 4.05 -2.00
CA ASP A 14 11.67 4.20 -1.67
C ASP A 14 10.79 3.57 -2.73
N PHE A 15 9.93 2.64 -2.32
CA PHE A 15 8.92 2.03 -3.17
C PHE A 15 7.56 2.19 -2.50
N PHE A 16 6.62 2.90 -3.13
CA PHE A 16 5.30 3.09 -2.54
C PHE A 16 4.18 2.52 -3.39
N VAL A 17 3.16 2.01 -2.72
CA VAL A 17 1.91 1.53 -3.32
C VAL A 17 0.82 2.53 -3.02
N GLN A 18 0.11 2.98 -4.05
CA GLN A 18 -1.13 3.75 -3.86
C GLN A 18 -2.30 2.77 -3.77
N LEU A 19 -2.84 2.59 -2.56
CA LEU A 19 -3.93 1.66 -2.29
C LEU A 19 -5.24 2.42 -2.22
N HIS A 20 -5.95 2.43 -3.34
CA HIS A 20 -7.30 2.96 -3.44
C HIS A 20 -8.29 1.94 -2.83
N LEU A 21 -8.87 2.26 -1.66
CA LEU A 21 -9.71 1.32 -0.90
C LEU A 21 -11.22 1.37 -1.22
N THR A 22 -11.72 2.49 -1.73
CA THR A 22 -13.14 2.75 -1.96
C THR A 22 -13.35 3.87 -2.96
N GLU A 23 -14.27 3.71 -3.92
CA GLU A 23 -14.73 4.79 -4.82
C GLU A 23 -15.78 5.72 -4.15
N ARG A 24 -16.17 5.45 -2.89
CA ARG A 24 -17.13 6.28 -2.15
C ARG A 24 -16.42 7.52 -1.63
N CYS A 25 -17.03 8.68 -1.89
CA CYS A 25 -16.62 9.96 -1.32
C CYS A 25 -17.85 10.74 -0.85
N ASN A 26 -17.74 11.48 0.25
CA ASN A 26 -18.77 12.39 0.75
C ASN A 26 -18.69 13.79 0.12
N LEU A 27 -17.77 14.00 -0.84
CA LEU A 27 -17.60 15.22 -1.62
C LEU A 27 -17.86 14.97 -3.12
N SER A 28 -17.98 16.05 -3.88
CA SER A 28 -18.23 16.03 -5.33
C SER A 28 -17.36 17.07 -6.05
N CYS A 29 -16.04 16.92 -5.92
CA CYS A 29 -15.07 17.88 -6.45
C CYS A 29 -15.12 17.95 -7.99
N THR A 30 -15.18 19.16 -8.56
CA THR A 30 -15.25 19.38 -10.02
C THR A 30 -13.97 18.98 -10.76
N HIS A 31 -12.88 18.74 -10.03
CA HIS A 31 -11.58 18.31 -10.55
C HIS A 31 -11.24 16.87 -10.12
N CYS A 32 -12.21 16.09 -9.65
CA CYS A 32 -11.96 14.69 -9.27
C CYS A 32 -11.73 13.86 -10.53
N TYR A 33 -10.60 13.15 -10.61
CA TYR A 33 -10.26 12.29 -11.74
C TYR A 33 -11.02 10.94 -11.72
N GLN A 34 -11.73 10.63 -10.64
CA GLN A 34 -12.52 9.41 -10.51
C GLN A 34 -13.95 9.68 -10.97
N GLU A 35 -14.20 9.44 -12.26
CA GLU A 35 -15.49 9.71 -12.91
C GLU A 35 -16.45 8.50 -12.86
N GLU A 36 -15.92 7.27 -12.78
CA GLU A 36 -16.70 6.03 -12.82
C GLU A 36 -16.67 5.28 -11.47
N ARG A 37 -17.83 5.13 -10.82
CA ARG A 37 -17.95 4.41 -9.55
C ARG A 37 -18.19 2.92 -9.78
N VAL A 38 -17.12 2.15 -10.00
CA VAL A 38 -17.20 0.69 -9.87
C VAL A 38 -17.28 0.37 -8.37
N MET A 39 -18.44 -0.07 -7.92
CA MET A 39 -18.75 -0.17 -6.47
C MET A 39 -18.20 -1.44 -5.79
N THR A 40 -17.44 -2.28 -6.51
CA THR A 40 -16.89 -3.50 -5.92
C THR A 40 -15.60 -3.15 -5.16
N GLU A 41 -15.72 -3.01 -3.84
CA GLU A 41 -14.61 -2.77 -2.92
C GLU A 41 -14.01 -4.11 -2.47
N MET A 42 -12.68 -4.17 -2.32
CA MET A 42 -12.03 -5.34 -1.72
C MET A 42 -12.45 -5.49 -0.24
N GLY A 43 -12.91 -6.69 0.10
CA GLY A 43 -13.08 -7.13 1.48
C GLY A 43 -11.73 -7.40 2.17
N LEU A 44 -11.75 -7.55 3.50
CA LEU A 44 -10.55 -7.82 4.29
C LEU A 44 -9.74 -9.05 3.80
N PRO A 45 -10.35 -10.19 3.41
CA PRO A 45 -9.57 -11.33 2.89
C PRO A 45 -8.86 -11.05 1.56
N GLU A 46 -9.47 -10.23 0.70
CA GLU A 46 -8.87 -9.84 -0.57
C GLU A 46 -7.71 -8.85 -0.34
N ILE A 47 -7.87 -7.94 0.61
CA ILE A 47 -6.80 -7.05 1.07
C ILE A 47 -5.62 -7.86 1.63
N ASP A 48 -5.88 -8.89 2.44
CA ASP A 48 -4.81 -9.77 2.95
C ASP A 48 -4.06 -10.50 1.83
N GLY A 49 -4.80 -10.94 0.81
CA GLY A 49 -4.22 -11.53 -0.39
C GLY A 49 -3.30 -10.53 -1.09
N ALA A 50 -3.81 -9.33 -1.37
CA ALA A 50 -3.06 -8.27 -2.03
C ALA A 50 -1.80 -7.86 -1.26
N LEU A 51 -1.88 -7.69 0.07
CA LEU A 51 -0.72 -7.32 0.90
C LEU A 51 0.38 -8.39 0.86
N ARG A 52 -0.01 -9.67 0.86
CA ARG A 52 0.92 -10.80 0.73
C ARG A 52 1.57 -10.81 -0.65
N ASP A 53 0.76 -10.73 -1.70
CA ASP A 53 1.26 -10.75 -3.08
C ASP A 53 2.22 -9.57 -3.34
N ILE A 54 1.89 -8.38 -2.82
CA ILE A 54 2.77 -7.19 -2.88
C ILE A 54 4.07 -7.44 -2.11
N SER A 55 3.98 -7.94 -0.88
CA SER A 55 5.14 -8.24 -0.04
C SER A 55 6.08 -9.24 -0.72
N ASP A 56 5.53 -10.33 -1.23
CA ASP A 56 6.29 -11.38 -1.92
C ASP A 56 6.92 -10.84 -3.20
N THR A 57 6.20 -10.02 -3.97
CA THR A 57 6.70 -9.40 -5.20
C THR A 57 7.86 -8.45 -4.93
N ILE A 58 7.73 -7.56 -3.93
CA ILE A 58 8.80 -6.61 -3.58
C ILE A 58 10.02 -7.37 -3.06
N GLY A 59 9.83 -8.41 -2.25
CA GLY A 59 10.93 -9.28 -1.80
C GLY A 59 11.66 -9.93 -2.97
N GLN A 60 10.91 -10.52 -3.91
CA GLN A 60 11.48 -11.11 -5.13
C GLN A 60 12.25 -10.10 -5.98
N TRP A 61 11.73 -8.89 -6.14
CA TRP A 61 12.44 -7.82 -6.86
C TRP A 61 13.71 -7.41 -6.13
N SER A 62 13.66 -7.26 -4.80
CA SER A 62 14.82 -6.95 -3.98
C SER A 62 15.93 -7.99 -4.17
N ASP A 63 15.57 -9.28 -4.14
CA ASP A 63 16.51 -10.38 -4.31
C ASP A 63 17.04 -10.49 -5.74
N THR A 64 16.16 -10.34 -6.74
CA THR A 64 16.50 -10.50 -8.16
C THR A 64 17.42 -9.40 -8.66
N TYR A 65 17.17 -8.16 -8.22
CA TYR A 65 17.91 -6.99 -8.69
C TYR A 65 19.00 -6.54 -7.71
N GLU A 66 19.12 -7.20 -6.55
CA GLU A 66 20.04 -6.82 -5.46
C GLU A 66 19.81 -5.36 -5.01
N ILE A 67 18.54 -4.91 -4.97
CA ILE A 67 18.14 -3.55 -4.60
C ILE A 67 17.25 -3.59 -3.36
N PRO A 68 17.69 -3.07 -2.20
CA PRO A 68 16.85 -3.01 -1.01
C PRO A 68 15.78 -1.92 -1.14
N PHE A 69 14.53 -2.26 -0.78
CA PHE A 69 13.41 -1.32 -0.81
C PHE A 69 12.91 -0.95 0.57
N THR A 70 12.56 0.32 0.77
CA THR A 70 11.69 0.78 1.86
C THR A 70 10.28 0.90 1.31
N THR A 71 9.36 0.04 1.78
CA THR A 71 8.00 0.02 1.26
C THR A 71 7.03 0.86 2.09
N SER A 72 6.20 1.66 1.42
CA SER A 72 5.11 2.39 2.04
C SER A 72 3.81 2.33 1.25
N PHE A 73 2.70 2.58 1.92
CA PHE A 73 1.35 2.57 1.35
C PHE A 73 0.72 3.94 1.49
N ASN A 74 0.33 4.53 0.37
CA ASN A 74 -0.56 5.69 0.34
C ASN A 74 -1.99 5.17 0.29
N VAL A 75 -2.65 5.14 1.44
CA VAL A 75 -4.02 4.68 1.61
C VAL A 75 -4.96 5.82 1.22
N THR A 76 -5.75 5.59 0.18
CA THR A 76 -6.56 6.62 -0.48
C THR A 76 -7.91 6.06 -0.96
N GLY A 77 -8.66 6.88 -1.69
CA GLY A 77 -9.69 6.44 -2.62
C GLY A 77 -10.51 7.61 -3.14
N GLY A 78 -11.83 7.50 -3.01
CA GLY A 78 -12.66 8.65 -2.69
C GLY A 78 -12.29 9.16 -1.30
N GLU A 79 -13.05 8.78 -0.27
CA GLU A 79 -12.76 9.12 1.13
C GLU A 79 -12.55 7.82 1.96
N PRO A 80 -11.30 7.45 2.28
CA PRO A 80 -11.01 6.22 3.02
C PRO A 80 -11.66 6.18 4.41
N LEU A 81 -11.90 7.31 5.08
CA LEU A 81 -12.57 7.38 6.39
C LEU A 81 -14.06 6.94 6.33
N LEU A 82 -14.64 6.76 5.13
CA LEU A 82 -15.99 6.16 4.98
C LEU A 82 -16.00 4.63 5.13
N ARG A 83 -14.83 3.98 5.21
CA ARG A 83 -14.70 2.54 5.50
C ARG A 83 -14.62 2.30 7.00
N LYS A 84 -15.61 1.59 7.55
CA LYS A 84 -15.67 1.24 8.98
C LYS A 84 -14.53 0.31 9.41
N ASP A 85 -14.00 -0.47 8.48
CA ASP A 85 -12.91 -1.42 8.66
C ASP A 85 -11.52 -0.80 8.37
N LEU A 86 -11.43 0.49 8.07
CA LEU A 86 -10.14 1.17 7.83
C LEU A 86 -9.11 0.93 8.94
N PRO A 87 -9.44 1.01 10.24
CA PRO A 87 -8.46 0.73 11.30
C PRO A 87 -7.87 -0.68 11.22
N GLU A 88 -8.67 -1.67 10.82
CA GLU A 88 -8.23 -3.06 10.65
C GLU A 88 -7.34 -3.21 9.42
N ILE A 89 -7.66 -2.52 8.33
CA ILE A 89 -6.83 -2.48 7.11
C ILE A 89 -5.45 -1.89 7.42
N LEU A 90 -5.40 -0.77 8.16
CA LEU A 90 -4.13 -0.15 8.56
C LEU A 90 -3.30 -1.06 9.47
N GLN A 91 -3.93 -1.81 10.38
CA GLN A 91 -3.25 -2.82 11.19
C GLN A 91 -2.65 -3.94 10.33
N ARG A 92 -3.40 -4.42 9.32
CA ARG A 92 -2.92 -5.43 8.38
C ARG A 92 -1.72 -4.94 7.56
N ILE A 93 -1.76 -3.70 7.05
CA ILE A 93 -0.60 -3.07 6.39
C ILE A 93 0.61 -3.02 7.32
N SER A 94 0.41 -2.56 8.56
CA SER A 94 1.48 -2.46 9.55
C SER A 94 2.07 -3.83 9.94
N ALA A 95 1.27 -4.91 9.90
CA ALA A 95 1.74 -6.27 10.19
C ALA A 95 2.78 -6.79 9.18
N HIS A 96 2.80 -6.22 7.97
CA HIS A 96 3.84 -6.47 6.97
C HIS A 96 5.08 -5.56 7.11
N ASN A 97 5.17 -4.76 8.18
CA ASN A 97 6.20 -3.73 8.40
C ASN A 97 6.19 -2.61 7.35
N PHE A 98 5.08 -2.43 6.64
CA PHE A 98 4.91 -1.31 5.71
C PHE A 98 4.51 -0.05 6.46
N LYS A 99 5.13 1.08 6.10
CA LYS A 99 4.65 2.40 6.54
C LYS A 99 3.36 2.72 5.81
N SER A 100 2.41 3.39 6.46
CA SER A 100 1.16 3.84 5.82
C SER A 100 0.96 5.33 5.99
N TYR A 101 0.58 6.02 4.91
CA TYR A 101 0.14 7.41 4.89
C TYR A 101 -1.32 7.45 4.46
N LEU A 102 -2.17 8.13 5.22
CA LEU A 102 -3.58 8.29 4.90
C LEU A 102 -3.80 9.60 4.14
N LEU A 103 -4.49 9.53 3.00
CA LEU A 103 -4.89 10.68 2.18
C LEU A 103 -6.40 10.90 2.31
N THR A 104 -6.81 12.02 2.90
CA THR A 104 -8.21 12.41 3.20
C THR A 104 -8.35 13.92 3.07
#